data_AF-A0A955ETR1-F1
#
_entry.id   AF-A0A955ETR1-F1
#
_cell.length_a   1.000
_cell.length_b   1.000
_cell.length_c   1.000
_cell.angle_alpha   90.00
_cell.angle_beta   90.00
_cell.angle_gamma   90.00
#
_symmetry.space_group_name_H-M   'P 1'
#
loop_
_entity.id
_entity.type
_entity.pdbx_description
1 polymer ?
#
loop_
_entity_poly.entity_id
_entity_poly.type
_entity_poly.pdbx_seq_one_letter_code
_entity_poly.pdbx_strand_id
1 'polypeptide(L)'
;MAELWQFDQSNERHLLSRAGPIVPTSFRLPNYRFEQPFALSRPTLNLIEELRGGQAPEFELHIHPRVAYRGPAPATDAPSAFGDPHSLRFRVEQAAWLAARAGIGIDRVLLVEVPVPASPSDIFADVHAHLLEAVAAFERGGRRGWKECVAALRDALEVWPESGSATPGEFSKRDTVSQRYTRIRRAVKHLTHLAHHPPGVEWQRSDALMALASVAGLLGATDEPSDVRDVMPGGDAEPASSPPGRDGEPEAESATKRD
;
A
#
# COMPACT_ATOMS: atom_id res chain seq x y z
N MET A 1 -9.76 -37.03 50.16
CA MET A 1 -8.78 -37.62 49.24
C MET A 1 -8.81 -36.80 47.96
N ALA A 2 -7.74 -36.05 47.72
CA ALA A 2 -7.62 -35.12 46.60
C ALA A 2 -6.86 -35.81 45.47
N GLU A 3 -7.49 -35.99 44.31
CA GLU A 3 -6.80 -36.32 43.08
C GLU A 3 -6.47 -35.02 42.33
N LEU A 4 -5.17 -34.76 42.20
CA LEU A 4 -4.61 -33.75 41.31
C LEU A 4 -4.95 -34.13 39.87
N TRP A 5 -5.71 -33.28 39.19
CA TRP A 5 -5.66 -33.21 37.73
C TRP A 5 -4.45 -32.36 37.35
N GLN A 6 -3.32 -33.03 37.07
CA GLN A 6 -2.22 -32.43 36.32
C GLN A 6 -2.74 -32.14 34.91
N PHE A 7 -2.82 -30.85 34.57
CA PHE A 7 -2.97 -30.41 33.20
C PHE A 7 -1.66 -30.72 32.48
N ASP A 8 -1.71 -31.65 31.52
CA ASP A 8 -0.56 -31.97 30.68
C ASP A 8 -0.29 -30.80 29.72
N GLN A 9 0.69 -29.96 30.09
CA GLN A 9 1.20 -28.86 29.26
C GLN A 9 2.28 -29.32 28.26
N SER A 10 2.51 -30.62 28.07
CA SER A 10 3.65 -31.09 27.27
C SER A 10 3.46 -30.96 25.75
N ASN A 11 2.26 -30.63 25.26
CA ASN A 11 1.98 -30.59 23.82
C ASN A 11 1.89 -29.18 23.20
N GLU A 12 1.97 -28.09 23.99
CA GLU A 12 1.87 -26.71 23.46
C GLU A 12 3.23 -26.06 23.15
N ARG A 13 4.35 -26.66 23.58
CA ARG A 13 5.68 -26.07 23.35
C ARG A 13 6.14 -26.09 21.89
N HIS A 14 5.51 -26.87 21.02
CA HIS A 14 5.83 -26.90 19.59
C HIS A 14 4.94 -26.02 18.71
N LEU A 15 3.84 -25.46 19.23
CA LEU A 15 2.93 -24.58 18.46
C LEU A 15 3.12 -23.08 18.75
N LEU A 16 3.77 -22.74 19.86
CA LEU A 16 4.04 -21.34 20.22
C LEU A 16 5.21 -20.68 19.47
N SER A 17 5.99 -21.42 18.69
CA SER A 17 7.06 -20.82 17.87
C SER A 17 6.55 -20.15 16.58
N ARG A 18 5.23 -20.20 16.32
CA ARG A 18 4.57 -19.57 15.16
C ARG A 18 3.39 -18.66 15.54
N ALA A 19 3.12 -18.48 16.84
CA ALA A 19 2.05 -17.61 17.29
C ALA A 19 2.42 -16.14 17.00
N GLY A 20 1.53 -15.44 16.28
CA GLY A 20 1.64 -14.01 16.03
C GLY A 20 1.60 -13.19 17.33
N PRO A 21 1.86 -11.89 17.26
CA PRO A 21 1.90 -11.03 18.43
C PRO A 21 0.55 -10.97 19.16
N ILE A 22 0.65 -10.95 20.47
CA ILE A 22 -0.45 -10.90 21.42
C ILE A 22 -0.85 -9.44 21.66
N VAL A 23 -2.12 -9.09 21.41
CA VAL A 23 -2.70 -7.81 21.83
C VAL A 23 -3.48 -8.04 23.13
N PRO A 24 -3.13 -7.39 24.25
CA PRO A 24 -3.90 -7.51 25.48
C PRO A 24 -5.09 -6.54 25.46
N THR A 25 -6.31 -7.06 25.60
CA THR A 25 -7.50 -6.26 25.90
C THR A 25 -8.07 -6.73 27.24
N SER A 26 -8.29 -5.79 28.17
CA SER A 26 -8.84 -6.10 29.50
C SER A 26 -10.27 -5.57 29.63
N PHE A 27 -11.18 -6.36 30.20
CA PHE A 27 -12.48 -5.89 30.67
C PHE A 27 -12.65 -6.16 32.17
N ARG A 28 -13.46 -5.33 32.85
CA ARG A 28 -13.77 -5.46 34.28
C ARG A 28 -15.24 -5.81 34.48
N LEU A 29 -15.50 -6.98 35.04
CA LEU A 29 -16.70 -7.19 35.87
C LEU A 29 -16.35 -6.76 37.31
N PRO A 30 -17.32 -6.42 38.17
CA PRO A 30 -17.07 -5.82 39.48
C PRO A 30 -16.02 -6.54 40.35
N ASN A 31 -15.82 -7.85 40.13
CA ASN A 31 -14.85 -8.68 40.86
C ASN A 31 -13.93 -9.54 39.98
N TYR A 32 -13.91 -9.36 38.64
CA TYR A 32 -13.10 -10.19 37.75
C TYR A 32 -12.39 -9.33 36.69
N ARG A 33 -11.07 -9.45 36.64
CA ARG A 33 -10.22 -8.98 35.54
C ARG A 33 -9.91 -10.17 34.67
N PHE A 34 -10.34 -10.10 33.41
CA PHE A 34 -9.99 -11.11 32.42
C PHE A 34 -9.01 -10.48 31.42
N GLU A 35 -7.85 -11.12 31.27
CA GLU A 35 -6.86 -10.77 30.26
C GLU A 35 -6.73 -11.97 29.34
N GLN A 36 -7.38 -11.90 28.18
CA GLN A 36 -7.18 -12.89 27.15
C GLN A 36 -6.28 -12.30 26.07
N PRO A 37 -5.06 -12.83 25.92
CA PRO A 37 -4.22 -12.45 24.80
C PRO A 37 -4.83 -12.97 23.50
N PHE A 38 -5.12 -12.09 22.55
CA PHE A 38 -5.47 -12.50 21.19
C PHE A 38 -4.22 -12.38 20.33
N ALA A 39 -3.77 -13.50 19.75
CA ALA A 39 -2.72 -13.47 18.76
C ALA A 39 -3.34 -13.12 17.41
N LEU A 40 -3.02 -11.94 16.87
CA LEU A 40 -3.42 -11.58 15.51
C LEU A 40 -2.33 -12.05 14.54
N SER A 41 -2.73 -12.80 13.52
CA SER A 41 -1.82 -13.20 12.46
C SER A 41 -1.42 -11.97 11.62
N ARG A 42 -0.26 -12.01 10.95
CA ARG A 42 0.15 -10.94 10.02
C ARG A 42 -0.91 -10.66 8.92
N PRO A 43 -1.49 -11.69 8.25
CA PRO A 43 -2.59 -11.47 7.31
C PRO A 43 -3.78 -10.74 7.93
N THR A 44 -4.18 -11.11 9.15
CA THR A 44 -5.29 -10.45 9.87
C THR A 44 -4.98 -8.98 10.14
N LEU A 45 -3.75 -8.67 10.53
CA LEU A 45 -3.32 -7.29 10.77
C LEU A 45 -3.30 -6.46 9.48
N ASN A 46 -2.87 -7.03 8.36
CA ASN A 46 -2.92 -6.37 7.06
C ASN A 46 -4.37 -6.10 6.61
N LEU A 47 -5.27 -7.07 6.80
CA LEU A 47 -6.69 -6.89 6.48
C LEU A 47 -7.32 -5.76 7.33
N ILE A 48 -6.98 -5.67 8.62
CA ILE A 48 -7.45 -4.57 9.48
C ILE A 48 -6.93 -3.21 8.96
N GLU A 49 -5.69 -3.17 8.47
CA GLU A 49 -5.09 -1.96 7.87
C GLU A 49 -5.80 -1.52 6.58
N GLU A 50 -6.11 -2.48 5.72
CA GLU A 50 -6.88 -2.25 4.50
C GLU A 50 -8.27 -1.69 4.85
N LEU A 51 -9.01 -2.39 5.72
CA LEU A 51 -10.36 -2.01 6.12
C LEU A 51 -10.42 -0.65 6.82
N ARG A 52 -9.40 -0.28 7.60
CA ARG A 52 -9.41 1.01 8.31
C ARG A 52 -9.08 2.18 7.38
N GLY A 53 -8.44 1.96 6.23
CA GLY A 53 -8.06 3.02 5.29
C GLY A 53 -7.28 4.17 5.96
N GLY A 54 -6.38 3.84 6.91
CA GLY A 54 -5.63 4.85 7.68
C GLY A 54 -6.34 5.45 8.91
N GLN A 55 -7.62 5.14 9.16
CA GLN A 55 -8.37 5.60 10.34
C GLN A 55 -8.07 4.79 11.61
N ALA A 56 -8.53 5.27 12.77
CA ALA A 56 -8.45 4.53 14.03
C ALA A 56 -9.33 3.26 13.94
N PRO A 57 -8.82 2.08 14.31
CA PRO A 57 -9.60 0.85 14.18
C PRO A 57 -10.69 0.76 15.26
N GLU A 58 -11.84 0.25 14.86
CA GLU A 58 -12.97 -0.05 15.71
C GLU A 58 -13.24 -1.55 15.67
N PHE A 59 -13.42 -2.14 16.85
CA PHE A 59 -13.61 -3.58 17.01
C PHE A 59 -14.94 -3.85 17.70
N GLU A 60 -15.62 -4.90 17.26
CA GLU A 60 -16.81 -5.44 17.89
C GLU A 60 -16.50 -6.83 18.43
N LEU A 61 -16.54 -6.98 19.76
CA LEU A 61 -16.34 -8.24 20.44
C LEU A 61 -17.70 -8.87 20.72
N HIS A 62 -17.95 -10.03 20.11
CA HIS A 62 -19.11 -10.86 20.41
C HIS A 62 -18.78 -11.87 21.51
N ILE A 63 -19.48 -11.78 22.63
CA ILE A 63 -19.35 -12.67 23.78
C ILE A 63 -20.53 -13.63 23.77
N HIS A 64 -20.22 -14.92 23.60
CA HIS A 64 -21.21 -16.01 23.65
C HIS A 64 -21.06 -16.77 24.97
N PRO A 65 -21.83 -16.43 26.01
CA PRO A 65 -21.72 -17.11 27.29
C PRO A 65 -22.22 -18.56 27.14
N ARG A 66 -21.37 -19.51 27.52
CA ARG A 66 -21.76 -20.92 27.63
C ARG A 66 -21.74 -21.32 29.10
N VAL A 67 -22.91 -21.60 29.66
CA VAL A 67 -23.04 -22.13 31.01
C VAL A 67 -22.95 -23.66 30.93
N ALA A 68 -21.86 -24.23 31.44
CA ALA A 68 -21.72 -25.67 31.62
C ALA A 68 -21.96 -26.00 33.10
N TYR A 69 -23.01 -26.77 33.40
CA TYR A 69 -23.25 -27.26 34.75
C TYR A 69 -22.29 -28.42 35.06
N ARG A 70 -21.49 -28.30 36.12
CA ARG A 70 -20.58 -29.35 36.59
C ARG A 70 -21.15 -29.95 37.87
N GLY A 71 -22.13 -30.83 37.73
CA GLY A 71 -22.77 -31.60 38.81
C GLY A 71 -23.38 -32.88 38.26
N PRO A 72 -23.90 -33.80 39.11
CA PRO A 72 -24.65 -34.95 38.61
C PRO A 72 -25.75 -34.41 37.71
N ALA A 73 -25.75 -34.86 36.45
CA ALA A 73 -26.65 -34.32 35.44
C ALA A 73 -28.07 -34.29 36.01
N PRO A 74 -28.75 -33.13 36.06
CA PRO A 74 -30.19 -33.16 36.31
C PRO A 74 -30.77 -34.13 35.26
N ALA A 75 -31.65 -35.04 35.68
CA ALA A 75 -32.19 -36.12 34.84
C ALA A 75 -33.06 -35.63 33.66
N THR A 76 -32.94 -34.36 33.30
CA THR A 76 -33.61 -33.68 32.22
C THR A 76 -32.57 -33.23 31.21
N ASP A 77 -32.80 -33.58 29.94
CA ASP A 77 -32.10 -33.09 28.75
C ASP A 77 -32.31 -31.56 28.56
N ALA A 78 -32.03 -30.77 29.59
CA ALA A 78 -32.11 -29.33 29.51
C ALA A 78 -31.00 -28.85 28.56
N PRO A 79 -31.33 -28.31 27.38
CA PRO A 79 -30.32 -27.80 26.47
C PRO A 79 -29.50 -26.75 27.21
N SER A 80 -28.18 -26.78 27.06
CA SER A 80 -27.31 -25.71 27.54
C SER A 80 -27.87 -24.38 26.99
N ALA A 81 -28.49 -23.59 27.86
CA ALA A 81 -29.05 -22.31 27.45
C ALA A 81 -27.87 -21.41 27.10
N PHE A 82 -27.72 -21.11 25.81
CA PHE A 82 -26.89 -20.00 25.38
C PHE A 82 -27.62 -18.74 25.83
N GLY A 83 -26.96 -17.93 26.65
CA GLY A 83 -27.45 -16.57 26.90
C GLY A 83 -27.44 -15.77 25.60
N ASP A 84 -28.24 -14.71 25.53
CA ASP A 84 -28.22 -13.81 24.38
C ASP A 84 -26.78 -13.31 24.14
N PRO A 85 -26.32 -13.27 22.88
CA PRO A 85 -24.99 -12.78 22.56
C PRO A 85 -24.87 -11.31 22.99
N HIS A 86 -23.80 -10.99 23.70
CA HIS A 86 -23.48 -9.61 24.06
C HIS A 86 -22.40 -9.09 23.12
N SER A 87 -22.62 -7.92 22.52
CA SER A 87 -21.63 -7.22 21.70
C SER A 87 -21.04 -6.03 22.45
N LEU A 88 -19.71 -5.94 22.49
CA LEU A 88 -18.99 -4.78 23.01
C LEU A 88 -18.24 -4.11 21.87
N ARG A 89 -18.53 -2.84 21.61
CA ARG A 89 -17.78 -2.03 20.65
C ARG A 89 -16.74 -1.20 21.36
N PHE A 90 -15.52 -1.19 20.84
CA PHE A 90 -14.46 -0.34 21.34
C PHE A 90 -13.60 0.18 20.21
N ARG A 91 -13.21 1.45 20.36
CA ARG A 91 -12.31 2.14 19.45
C ARG A 91 -10.92 2.16 20.07
N VAL A 92 -9.91 1.75 19.30
CA VAL A 92 -8.52 1.86 19.72
C VAL A 92 -7.96 3.18 19.20
N GLU A 93 -7.31 3.95 20.06
CA GLU A 93 -6.67 5.19 19.61
C GLU A 93 -5.61 4.90 18.55
N GLN A 94 -5.55 5.75 17.51
CA GLN A 94 -4.63 5.57 16.39
C GLN A 94 -3.17 5.50 16.85
N ALA A 95 -2.77 6.35 17.80
CA ALA A 95 -1.42 6.34 18.35
C ALA A 95 -1.09 5.00 19.04
N ALA A 96 -2.01 4.47 19.85
CA ALA A 96 -1.84 3.18 20.52
C ALA A 96 -1.75 2.02 19.53
N TRP A 97 -2.57 2.06 18.47
CA TRP A 97 -2.54 1.08 17.39
C TRP A 97 -1.21 1.10 16.63
N LEU A 98 -0.71 2.29 16.25
CA LEU A 98 0.58 2.44 15.58
C LEU A 98 1.75 1.97 16.47
N ALA A 99 1.71 2.29 17.76
CA ALA A 99 2.71 1.82 18.72
C ALA A 99 2.70 0.29 18.85
N ALA A 100 1.52 -0.33 18.92
CA ALA A 100 1.38 -1.78 18.92
C ALA A 100 1.95 -2.41 17.64
N ARG A 101 1.68 -1.81 16.47
CA ARG A 101 2.24 -2.25 15.17
C ARG A 101 3.77 -2.12 15.10
N ALA A 102 4.33 -1.09 15.70
CA ALA A 102 5.77 -0.91 15.77
C ALA A 102 6.42 -1.96 16.68
N GLY A 103 5.81 -2.25 17.83
CA GLY A 103 6.29 -3.28 18.77
C GLY A 103 6.40 -4.69 18.16
N ILE A 104 5.65 -4.96 17.10
CA ILE A 104 5.59 -6.27 16.42
C ILE A 104 6.38 -6.31 15.12
N GLY A 105 7.08 -5.22 14.78
CA GLY A 105 7.92 -5.10 13.59
C GLY A 105 7.16 -5.06 12.26
N ILE A 106 5.86 -4.72 12.30
CA ILE A 106 5.02 -4.55 11.09
C ILE A 106 5.13 -3.11 10.55
N ASP A 107 5.57 -2.16 11.37
CA ASP A 107 5.93 -0.79 10.98
C ASP A 107 7.04 -0.72 9.91
N ARG A 108 7.82 -1.79 9.73
CA ARG A 108 8.90 -1.87 8.74
C ARG A 108 8.45 -2.32 7.36
N VAL A 109 7.16 -2.63 7.17
CA VAL A 109 6.63 -3.11 5.89
C VAL A 109 5.51 -2.19 5.44
N LEU A 110 5.77 -1.46 4.34
CA LEU A 110 4.74 -0.75 3.61
C LEU A 110 4.07 -1.75 2.67
N LEU A 111 2.79 -2.04 2.90
CA LEU A 111 1.95 -2.69 1.90
C LEU A 111 1.39 -1.59 1.01
N VAL A 112 1.82 -1.58 -0.25
CA VAL A 112 1.23 -0.72 -1.29
C VAL A 112 0.40 -1.62 -2.18
N GLU A 113 -0.91 -1.48 -2.09
CA GLU A 113 -1.82 -2.07 -3.05
C GLU A 113 -1.90 -1.12 -4.24
N VAL A 114 -1.47 -1.60 -5.39
CA VAL A 114 -1.59 -0.85 -6.63
C VAL A 114 -2.78 -1.44 -7.38
N PRO A 115 -3.96 -0.79 -7.36
CA PRO A 115 -5.14 -1.33 -8.00
C PRO A 115 -4.87 -1.43 -9.50
N VAL A 116 -4.95 -2.65 -10.02
CA VAL A 116 -4.96 -2.89 -11.46
C VAL A 116 -6.43 -2.85 -11.89
N PRO A 117 -6.84 -1.92 -12.76
CA PRO A 117 -8.24 -1.79 -13.15
C PRO A 117 -8.75 -3.11 -13.75
N ALA A 118 -9.83 -3.66 -13.20
CA ALA A 118 -10.38 -4.94 -13.65
C ALA A 118 -10.85 -4.89 -15.11
N SER A 119 -11.26 -3.70 -15.57
CA SER A 119 -11.68 -3.42 -16.94
C SER A 119 -11.01 -2.12 -17.38
N PRO A 120 -9.85 -2.17 -18.07
CA PRO A 120 -9.23 -0.96 -18.61
C PRO A 120 -10.14 -0.34 -19.68
N SER A 121 -10.02 0.96 -19.90
CA SER A 121 -10.61 1.56 -21.10
C SER A 121 -10.00 0.96 -22.38
N ASP A 122 -10.74 0.98 -23.49
CA ASP A 122 -10.30 0.38 -24.77
C ASP A 122 -8.92 0.90 -25.23
N ILE A 123 -8.60 2.15 -24.88
CA ILE A 123 -7.35 2.84 -25.21
C ILE A 123 -6.15 2.22 -24.47
N PHE A 124 -6.36 1.60 -23.32
CA PHE A 124 -5.32 0.97 -22.49
C PHE A 124 -5.40 -0.56 -22.44
N ALA A 125 -6.21 -1.19 -23.30
CA ALA A 125 -6.38 -2.64 -23.31
C ALA A 125 -5.06 -3.40 -23.50
N ASP A 126 -4.23 -2.99 -24.47
CA ASP A 126 -2.94 -3.62 -24.75
C ASP A 126 -1.92 -3.37 -23.63
N VAL A 127 -1.91 -2.16 -23.06
CA VAL A 127 -1.09 -1.81 -21.91
C VAL A 127 -1.40 -2.72 -20.72
N HIS A 128 -2.69 -2.94 -20.48
CA HIS A 128 -3.17 -3.78 -19.40
C HIS A 128 -2.82 -5.26 -19.62
N ALA A 129 -2.91 -5.77 -20.86
CA ALA A 129 -2.52 -7.13 -21.18
C ALA A 129 -1.04 -7.41 -20.83
N HIS A 130 -0.13 -6.52 -21.24
CA HIS A 130 1.29 -6.63 -20.88
C HIS A 130 1.56 -6.46 -19.38
N LEU A 131 0.76 -5.64 -18.68
CA LEU A 131 0.85 -5.52 -17.23
C LEU A 131 0.50 -6.85 -16.53
N LEU A 132 -0.53 -7.56 -16.99
CA LEU A 132 -0.88 -8.89 -16.47
C LEU A 132 0.20 -9.94 -16.77
N GLU A 133 0.81 -9.90 -17.95
CA GLU A 133 1.98 -10.73 -18.28
C GLU A 133 3.15 -10.46 -17.33
N ALA A 134 3.40 -9.18 -17.02
CA ALA A 134 4.43 -8.78 -16.07
C ALA A 134 4.15 -9.32 -14.65
N VAL A 135 2.90 -9.24 -14.19
CA VAL A 135 2.48 -9.79 -12.88
C VAL A 135 2.73 -11.30 -12.85
N ALA A 136 2.27 -12.04 -13.86
CA ALA A 136 2.48 -13.49 -13.93
C ALA A 136 3.99 -13.86 -13.97
N ALA A 137 4.82 -13.08 -14.65
CA ALA A 137 6.27 -13.26 -14.66
C ALA A 137 6.91 -12.96 -13.30
N PHE A 138 6.45 -11.92 -12.61
CA PHE A 138 6.91 -11.56 -11.27
C PHE A 138 6.60 -12.67 -10.25
N GLU A 139 5.39 -13.23 -10.31
CA GLU A 139 4.92 -14.32 -9.42
C GLU A 139 5.69 -15.62 -9.62
N ARG A 140 6.04 -15.97 -10.88
CA ARG A 140 6.94 -17.10 -11.16
C ARG A 140 8.29 -16.96 -10.43
N GLY A 141 8.74 -15.72 -10.24
CA GLY A 141 9.92 -15.40 -9.47
C GLY A 141 11.24 -15.88 -10.08
N GLY A 142 12.31 -15.72 -9.31
CA GLY A 142 13.67 -15.99 -9.76
C GLY A 142 14.18 -14.98 -10.79
N ARG A 143 15.49 -15.02 -11.07
CA ARG A 143 16.17 -14.05 -11.95
C ARG A 143 15.52 -13.95 -13.33
N ARG A 144 15.10 -15.09 -13.89
CA ARG A 144 14.42 -15.15 -15.19
C ARG A 144 13.02 -14.52 -15.13
N GLY A 145 12.20 -14.87 -14.13
CA GLY A 145 10.86 -14.30 -13.97
C GLY A 145 10.90 -12.79 -13.73
N TRP A 146 11.84 -12.30 -12.93
CA TRP A 146 12.00 -10.86 -12.70
C TRP A 146 12.46 -10.11 -13.96
N LYS A 147 13.37 -10.69 -14.76
CA LYS A 147 13.73 -10.11 -16.06
C LYS A 147 12.55 -10.08 -17.03
N GLU A 148 11.81 -11.20 -17.13
CA GLU A 148 10.62 -11.30 -17.99
C GLU A 148 9.52 -10.32 -17.55
N CYS A 149 9.36 -10.09 -16.24
CA CYS A 149 8.48 -9.05 -15.70
C CYS A 149 8.87 -7.67 -16.21
N VAL A 150 10.15 -7.29 -16.11
CA VAL A 150 10.61 -5.96 -16.55
C VAL A 150 10.52 -5.80 -18.07
N ALA A 151 10.75 -6.87 -18.83
CA ALA A 151 10.58 -6.90 -20.28
C ALA A 151 9.11 -6.64 -20.69
N ALA A 152 8.15 -7.36 -20.10
CA ALA A 152 6.73 -7.14 -20.37
C ALA A 152 6.28 -5.71 -19.98
N LEU A 153 6.82 -5.14 -18.89
CA LEU A 153 6.57 -3.74 -18.53
C LEU A 153 7.15 -2.75 -19.55
N ARG A 154 8.27 -3.07 -20.20
CA ARG A 154 8.78 -2.26 -21.32
C ARG A 154 7.79 -2.30 -22.48
N ASP A 155 7.27 -3.47 -22.84
CA ASP A 155 6.29 -3.61 -23.91
C ASP A 155 5.01 -2.82 -23.61
N ALA A 156 4.51 -2.89 -22.37
CA ALA A 156 3.39 -2.06 -21.91
C ALA A 156 3.66 -0.54 -22.12
N LEU A 157 4.87 -0.07 -21.84
CA LEU A 157 5.26 1.33 -22.00
C LEU A 157 5.55 1.74 -23.46
N GLU A 158 5.73 0.78 -24.36
CA GLU A 158 5.85 1.04 -25.80
C GLU A 158 4.50 1.26 -26.45
N VAL A 159 3.51 0.44 -26.10
CA VAL A 159 2.15 0.55 -26.63
C VAL A 159 1.31 1.62 -25.93
N TRP A 160 1.81 2.18 -24.82
CA TRP A 160 1.11 3.22 -24.07
C TRP A 160 0.93 4.50 -24.91
N PRO A 161 -0.32 4.96 -25.13
CA PRO A 161 -0.60 6.19 -25.88
C PRO A 161 0.18 7.40 -25.34
N GLU A 162 0.84 8.13 -26.23
CA GLU A 162 1.52 9.37 -25.84
C GLU A 162 0.50 10.49 -25.62
N SER A 163 0.20 10.78 -24.35
CA SER A 163 -0.53 11.98 -23.97
C SER A 163 0.46 13.10 -23.59
N GLY A 164 0.45 14.16 -24.40
CA GLY A 164 1.12 15.43 -24.09
C GLY A 164 2.52 15.62 -24.64
N SER A 165 2.93 16.89 -24.72
CA SER A 165 4.18 17.36 -25.33
C SER A 165 5.33 17.56 -24.34
N ALA A 166 5.31 16.89 -23.18
CA ALA A 166 6.36 17.07 -22.18
C ALA A 166 7.73 16.89 -22.86
N THR A 167 8.61 17.88 -22.79
CA THR A 167 9.94 17.78 -23.38
C THR A 167 10.83 16.94 -22.47
N PRO A 168 11.70 16.07 -23.02
CA PRO A 168 12.73 15.40 -22.22
C PRO A 168 13.54 16.45 -21.43
N GLY A 169 13.81 16.19 -20.14
CA GLY A 169 14.60 17.10 -19.31
C GLY A 169 14.16 17.15 -17.83
N GLU A 170 14.70 18.12 -17.11
CA GLU A 170 14.47 18.35 -15.69
C GLU A 170 13.00 18.68 -15.36
N PHE A 171 12.57 18.35 -14.14
CA PHE A 171 11.27 18.74 -13.63
C PHE A 171 11.22 20.26 -13.44
N SER A 172 10.24 20.91 -14.06
CA SER A 172 9.96 22.32 -13.83
C SER A 172 9.00 22.48 -12.66
N LYS A 173 9.13 23.56 -11.87
CA LYS A 173 8.09 23.95 -10.90
C LYS A 173 6.75 24.24 -11.58
N ARG A 174 6.77 24.60 -12.87
CA ARG A 174 5.58 24.87 -13.69
C ARG A 174 4.98 23.61 -14.33
N ASP A 175 5.60 22.44 -14.16
CA ASP A 175 5.04 21.20 -14.72
C ASP A 175 3.72 20.86 -14.00
N THR A 176 2.67 20.60 -14.78
CA THR A 176 1.41 20.05 -14.28
C THR A 176 1.62 18.63 -13.75
N VAL A 177 0.68 18.14 -12.94
CA VAL A 177 0.73 16.76 -12.42
C VAL A 177 0.80 15.74 -13.57
N SER A 178 -0.01 15.95 -14.62
CA SER A 178 0.01 15.11 -15.84
C SER A 178 1.38 15.11 -16.53
N GLN A 179 2.01 16.28 -16.69
CA GLN A 179 3.37 16.37 -17.27
C GLN A 179 4.41 15.64 -16.41
N ARG A 180 4.29 15.70 -15.08
CA ARG A 180 5.17 14.96 -14.16
C ARG A 180 4.99 13.45 -14.31
N TYR A 181 3.76 12.96 -14.42
CA TYR A 181 3.50 11.54 -14.70
C TYR A 181 4.07 11.10 -16.05
N THR A 182 3.95 11.93 -17.10
CA THR A 182 4.59 11.64 -18.39
C THR A 182 6.11 11.55 -18.28
N ARG A 183 6.77 12.40 -17.48
CA ARG A 183 8.21 12.31 -17.22
C ARG A 183 8.58 11.03 -16.45
N ILE A 184 7.82 10.68 -15.40
CA ILE A 184 8.04 9.44 -14.64
C ILE A 184 7.88 8.23 -15.55
N ARG A 185 6.83 8.18 -16.37
CA ARG A 185 6.60 7.12 -17.37
C ARG A 185 7.81 6.95 -18.29
N ARG A 186 8.36 8.04 -18.82
CA ARG A 186 9.56 7.98 -19.66
C ARG A 186 10.81 7.50 -18.92
N ALA A 187 10.99 7.91 -17.68
CA ALA A 187 12.10 7.44 -16.85
C ALA A 187 12.01 5.92 -16.62
N VAL A 188 10.82 5.42 -16.28
CA VAL A 188 10.56 3.98 -16.13
C VAL A 188 10.78 3.27 -17.47
N LYS A 189 10.29 3.82 -18.58
CA LYS A 189 10.51 3.28 -19.92
C LYS A 189 12.00 3.12 -20.22
N HIS A 190 12.82 4.14 -19.94
CA HIS A 190 14.28 4.05 -20.12
C HIS A 190 14.93 3.00 -19.22
N LEU A 191 14.51 2.89 -17.96
CA LEU A 191 15.00 1.87 -17.04
C LEU A 191 14.70 0.46 -17.59
N THR A 192 13.46 0.19 -17.98
CA THR A 192 13.03 -1.14 -18.44
C THR A 192 13.61 -1.52 -19.80
N HIS A 193 14.11 -0.56 -20.59
CA HIS A 193 14.80 -0.83 -21.85
C HIS A 193 15.96 -1.82 -21.71
N LEU A 194 16.67 -1.78 -20.58
CA LEU A 194 17.81 -2.65 -20.31
C LEU A 194 17.42 -4.13 -20.18
N ALA A 195 16.14 -4.46 -19.99
CA ALA A 195 15.68 -5.85 -19.95
C ALA A 195 15.75 -6.57 -21.31
N HIS A 196 15.70 -5.83 -22.42
CA HIS A 196 15.78 -6.38 -23.78
C HIS A 196 17.22 -6.51 -24.31
N HIS A 197 18.18 -5.93 -23.62
CA HIS A 197 19.58 -5.91 -24.05
C HIS A 197 20.40 -7.11 -23.53
N PRO A 198 21.52 -7.44 -24.21
CA PRO A 198 22.38 -8.59 -23.92
C PRO A 198 22.88 -8.68 -22.46
N PRO A 199 23.39 -9.86 -22.04
CA PRO A 199 23.62 -10.20 -20.64
C PRO A 199 24.63 -9.26 -19.97
N GLY A 200 24.22 -8.65 -18.85
CA GLY A 200 25.06 -7.77 -18.03
C GLY A 200 24.31 -7.12 -16.87
N VAL A 201 22.99 -6.90 -17.04
CA VAL A 201 22.12 -6.42 -15.95
C VAL A 201 21.35 -7.61 -15.37
N GLU A 202 21.66 -7.95 -14.12
CA GLU A 202 20.86 -8.89 -13.34
C GLU A 202 19.71 -8.15 -12.68
N TRP A 203 18.48 -8.49 -13.05
CA TRP A 203 17.28 -7.96 -12.43
C TRP A 203 16.99 -8.70 -11.13
N GLN A 204 16.85 -7.96 -10.03
CA GLN A 204 16.44 -8.49 -8.73
C GLN A 204 14.94 -8.31 -8.54
N ARG A 205 14.41 -8.98 -7.51
CA ARG A 205 13.00 -8.86 -7.12
C ARG A 205 12.61 -7.40 -6.84
N SER A 206 13.48 -6.65 -6.18
CA SER A 206 13.25 -5.23 -5.84
C SER A 206 13.10 -4.36 -7.08
N ASP A 207 13.92 -4.61 -8.10
CA ASP A 207 13.90 -3.84 -9.35
C ASP A 207 12.61 -4.10 -10.12
N ALA A 208 12.24 -5.37 -10.24
CA ALA A 208 10.99 -5.77 -10.87
C ALA A 208 9.77 -5.23 -10.11
N LEU A 209 9.79 -5.27 -8.77
CA LEU A 209 8.71 -4.72 -7.94
C LEU A 209 8.58 -3.20 -8.13
N MET A 210 9.69 -2.47 -8.13
CA MET A 210 9.69 -1.02 -8.33
C MET A 210 9.12 -0.67 -9.71
N ALA A 211 9.58 -1.36 -10.77
CA ALA A 211 9.08 -1.14 -12.12
C ALA A 211 7.57 -1.45 -12.21
N LEU A 212 7.14 -2.60 -11.68
CA LEU A 212 5.75 -3.04 -11.69
C LEU A 212 4.84 -2.05 -10.96
N ALA A 213 5.21 -1.66 -9.74
CA ALA A 213 4.46 -0.69 -8.96
C ALA A 213 4.39 0.68 -9.64
N SER A 214 5.47 1.11 -10.30
CA SER A 214 5.50 2.38 -11.03
C SER A 214 4.56 2.36 -12.23
N VAL A 215 4.58 1.31 -13.04
CA VAL A 215 3.72 1.19 -14.24
C VAL A 215 2.25 1.05 -13.84
N ALA A 216 1.94 0.19 -12.87
CA ALA A 216 0.57 0.01 -12.40
C ALA A 216 0.03 1.30 -11.74
N GLY A 217 0.85 2.01 -10.97
CA GLY A 217 0.47 3.28 -10.34
C GLY A 217 0.24 4.39 -11.36
N LEU A 218 1.09 4.46 -12.40
CA LEU A 218 0.89 5.38 -13.52
C LEU A 218 -0.41 5.05 -14.27
N LEU A 219 -0.75 3.77 -14.43
CA LEU A 219 -1.94 3.36 -15.18
C LEU A 219 -3.21 3.78 -14.45
N GLY A 220 -3.30 3.48 -13.15
CA GLY A 220 -4.38 3.97 -12.30
C GLY A 220 -4.41 5.51 -12.22
N ALA A 221 -3.26 6.18 -12.35
CA ALA A 221 -3.22 7.62 -12.42
C ALA A 221 -3.68 8.19 -13.78
N THR A 222 -3.67 7.44 -14.89
CA THR A 222 -4.04 7.98 -16.20
C THR A 222 -5.38 7.49 -16.73
N ASP A 223 -5.85 6.33 -16.27
CA ASP A 223 -7.14 5.74 -16.68
C ASP A 223 -8.33 6.34 -15.90
N GLU A 224 -8.07 7.02 -14.78
CA GLU A 224 -9.13 7.76 -14.07
C GLU A 224 -9.63 8.98 -14.89
N PRO A 225 -10.95 9.21 -14.94
CA PRO A 225 -11.53 10.36 -15.65
C PRO A 225 -10.91 11.68 -15.19
N SER A 226 -10.42 12.47 -16.14
CA SER A 226 -9.75 13.77 -15.92
C SER A 226 -10.58 14.79 -15.14
N ASP A 227 -11.91 14.61 -15.08
CA ASP A 227 -12.87 15.53 -14.46
C ASP A 227 -12.65 15.73 -12.94
N VAL A 228 -11.89 14.85 -12.27
CA VAL A 228 -11.64 14.94 -10.82
C VAL A 228 -10.35 15.70 -10.48
N ARG A 229 -9.39 15.81 -11.40
CA ARG A 229 -7.99 16.14 -11.04
C ARG A 229 -7.52 17.55 -11.39
N ASP A 230 -8.22 18.25 -12.27
CA ASP A 230 -7.82 19.59 -12.73
C ASP A 230 -8.50 20.76 -11.99
N VAL A 231 -9.11 20.50 -10.82
CA VAL A 231 -9.47 21.58 -9.89
C VAL A 231 -8.20 22.03 -9.17
N MET A 232 -7.34 22.75 -9.88
CA MET A 232 -6.34 23.59 -9.24
C MET A 232 -7.12 24.63 -8.42
N PRO A 233 -6.95 24.70 -7.08
CA PRO A 233 -7.49 25.83 -6.34
C PRO A 233 -6.90 27.06 -7.00
N GLY A 234 -7.76 27.99 -7.43
CA GLY A 234 -7.37 29.23 -8.07
C GLY A 234 -6.26 29.86 -7.25
N GLY A 235 -5.02 29.66 -7.69
CA GLY A 235 -3.89 30.35 -7.12
C GLY A 235 -4.15 31.79 -7.46
N ASP A 236 -4.47 32.58 -6.44
CA ASP A 236 -4.51 34.02 -6.52
C ASP A 236 -3.30 34.44 -7.32
N ALA A 237 -3.54 34.82 -8.57
CA ALA A 237 -2.51 35.33 -9.44
C ALA A 237 -1.96 36.55 -8.72
N GLU A 238 -0.78 36.43 -8.12
CA GLU A 238 -0.03 37.59 -7.68
C GLU A 238 0.01 38.56 -8.86
N PRO A 239 -0.51 39.80 -8.71
CA PRO A 239 -0.47 40.77 -9.78
C PRO A 239 1.00 40.97 -10.12
N ALA A 240 1.35 40.74 -11.39
CA ALA A 240 2.67 40.99 -11.92
C ALA A 240 3.06 42.43 -11.57
N SER A 241 3.93 42.58 -10.56
CA SER A 241 4.61 43.83 -10.30
C SER A 241 5.58 44.03 -11.45
N SER A 242 5.16 44.85 -12.41
CA SER A 242 6.02 45.35 -13.48
C SER A 242 7.32 45.88 -12.87
N PRO A 243 8.49 45.41 -13.30
CA PRO A 243 9.73 46.07 -12.91
C PRO A 243 9.71 47.49 -13.48
N PRO A 244 10.08 48.52 -12.69
CA PRO A 244 10.15 49.89 -13.18
C PRO A 244 11.19 49.97 -14.31
N GLY A 245 10.83 50.70 -15.37
CA GLY A 245 11.63 50.91 -16.54
C GLY A 245 13.05 51.35 -16.19
N ARG A 246 14.04 50.66 -16.76
CA ARG A 246 15.38 51.21 -16.89
C ARG A 246 15.37 52.10 -18.12
N ASP A 247 15.22 53.39 -17.86
CA ASP A 247 15.52 54.44 -18.81
C ASP A 247 17.01 54.41 -19.16
N GLY A 248 17.26 54.47 -20.47
CA GLY A 248 18.48 54.83 -21.20
C GLY A 248 19.84 54.78 -20.52
N GLU A 249 20.73 53.94 -21.08
CA GLU A 249 22.14 54.30 -21.22
C GLU A 249 22.51 54.34 -22.71
N PRO A 250 23.27 55.36 -23.16
CA PRO A 250 23.57 55.61 -24.56
C PRO A 250 24.65 54.68 -25.11
N GLU A 251 24.49 54.33 -26.39
CA GLU A 251 25.48 53.67 -27.23
C GLU A 251 26.82 54.42 -27.21
N ALA A 252 27.88 53.75 -26.77
CA ALA A 252 29.24 54.17 -27.03
C ALA A 252 29.75 53.44 -28.28
N GLU A 253 29.75 54.16 -29.41
CA GLU A 253 30.60 53.86 -30.56
C GLU A 253 32.05 53.70 -30.11
N SER A 254 32.72 52.63 -30.54
CA SER A 254 34.17 52.52 -30.49
C SER A 254 34.65 51.71 -31.68
N ALA A 255 34.86 52.42 -32.78
CA ALA A 255 35.70 51.98 -33.87
C ALA A 255 37.13 51.74 -33.38
N THR A 256 37.76 50.61 -33.72
CA THR A 256 39.21 50.58 -33.98
C THR A 256 39.55 49.47 -34.97
N LYS A 257 40.00 49.92 -36.14
CA LYS A 257 40.73 49.22 -37.20
C LYS A 257 42.18 48.95 -36.74
N ARG A 258 42.80 47.86 -37.25
CA ARG A 258 44.25 47.60 -37.50
C ARG A 258 44.48 46.09 -37.33
N ASP A 259 45.22 45.34 -38.15
CA ASP A 259 45.78 45.46 -39.50
C ASP A 259 45.83 44.03 -40.07
#